data_AF-A0A535H9M3-F1
#
_entry.id   AF-A0A535H9M3-F1
#
_cell.length_a   1.000
_cell.length_b   1.000
_cell.length_c   1.000
_cell.angle_alpha   90.00
_cell.angle_beta   90.00
_cell.angle_gamma   90.00
#
_symmetry.space_group_name_H-M   'P 1'
#
loop_
_entity.id
_entity.type
_entity.pdbx_description
1 polymer ?
#
loop_
_entity_poly.entity_id
_entity_poly.type
_entity_poly.pdbx_seq_one_letter_code
_entity_poly.pdbx_strand_id
1 'polypeptide(L)'
;MAYQTLYLKYRSQKFGDLVGQDAIAQTLRNAVEQGRVAHAYLFSGVRGTGKTSTARILAKAINCLDLKGAEPCGVCTNCVEIGTGAAVDLIEIDAASNRGIDEIRDLRERVKYLPATLRVKVYIIDEAHMLTTEAFNALLKTLEEPPAHVVFVLATTEPHKIPLTVASRCQRFDFRRIDTGAIAAHLASIVEHEQVKVDPQSLALLARLARGSMRDGITLLDQLISQGGEELTVQKTHELLGLADPDTLVRLLALVTEGDAAKTLGELQKFYDAGGDVRQLVRGLLGAIREAALLSVGYRDAESLGGAASAGLEKIGRAAGRNALLAMWKGLMEMEPELRKGADARLLLEVTLLSNMTRPIPATVPVAAPTAEAVGGERLIEPAMDAQPEVLGPDPRWDALKQKLPKPVGSLLIQARLASATDGLVRIEFQYSTHAELMQKASNRDTLLGAIREIFGPDARVELLAGEKGPATAAPAPGRPAASIADDPLVKEAMNRFDATNVRVTPRGRG
;
A
#
# COMPACT_ATOMS: atom_id res chain seq x y z
N MET A 1 31.06 21.81 -11.43
CA MET A 1 29.74 21.53 -12.05
C MET A 1 28.85 20.94 -10.97
N ALA A 2 27.58 21.34 -10.89
CA ALA A 2 26.67 20.76 -9.90
C ALA A 2 26.55 19.25 -10.15
N TYR A 3 26.72 18.43 -9.12
CA TYR A 3 26.56 16.99 -9.21
C TYR A 3 25.12 16.68 -9.63
N GLN A 4 24.97 16.07 -10.80
CA GLN A 4 23.69 15.60 -11.33
C GLN A 4 23.60 14.11 -11.05
N THR A 5 22.52 13.68 -10.40
CA THR A 5 22.30 12.26 -10.10
C THR A 5 22.27 11.42 -11.38
N LEU A 6 22.77 10.18 -11.31
CA LEU A 6 22.84 9.29 -12.48
C LEU A 6 21.46 9.07 -13.09
N TYR A 7 20.42 9.01 -12.26
CA TYR A 7 19.04 8.88 -12.73
C TYR A 7 18.62 10.00 -13.69
N LEU A 8 19.03 11.25 -13.44
CA LEU A 8 18.70 12.37 -14.32
C LEU A 8 19.58 12.37 -15.57
N LYS A 9 20.86 12.01 -15.44
CA LYS A 9 21.84 11.95 -16.53
C LYS A 9 21.49 10.87 -17.56
N TYR A 10 21.10 9.67 -17.10
CA TYR A 10 20.80 8.51 -17.95
C TYR A 10 19.30 8.29 -18.18
N ARG A 11 18.47 9.30 -17.94
CA ARG A 11 17.05 9.21 -18.27
C ARG A 11 16.88 9.08 -19.79
N SER A 12 16.14 8.06 -20.24
CA SER A 12 15.83 7.82 -21.66
C SER A 12 15.36 9.08 -22.37
N GLN A 13 15.94 9.39 -23.53
CA GLN A 13 15.65 10.60 -24.32
C GLN A 13 14.87 10.30 -25.61
N LYS A 14 14.95 9.04 -26.08
CA LYS A 14 14.33 8.52 -27.29
C LYS A 14 13.54 7.24 -27.01
N PHE A 15 12.66 6.84 -27.93
CA PHE A 15 11.89 5.60 -27.75
C PHE A 15 12.80 4.37 -27.77
N GLY A 16 13.87 4.38 -28.57
CA GLY A 16 14.90 3.35 -28.58
C GLY A 16 15.71 3.20 -27.28
N ASP A 17 15.70 4.21 -26.41
CA ASP A 17 16.41 4.17 -25.12
C ASP A 17 15.57 3.50 -24.01
N LEU A 18 14.34 3.08 -24.30
CA LEU A 18 13.42 2.51 -23.31
C LEU A 18 13.71 1.02 -23.10
N VAL A 19 14.33 0.69 -21.96
CA VAL A 19 14.67 -0.69 -21.62
C VAL A 19 13.43 -1.50 -21.22
N GLY A 20 13.18 -2.61 -21.91
CA GLY A 20 12.15 -3.59 -21.57
C GLY A 20 10.71 -3.18 -21.93
N GLN A 21 10.52 -2.12 -22.73
CA GLN A 21 9.20 -1.62 -23.14
C GLN A 21 9.04 -1.55 -24.68
N ASP A 22 9.67 -2.48 -25.41
CA ASP A 22 9.79 -2.44 -26.87
C ASP A 22 8.45 -2.34 -27.60
N ALA A 23 7.44 -3.10 -27.15
CA ALA A 23 6.11 -3.09 -27.74
C ALA A 23 5.40 -1.73 -27.59
N ILE A 24 5.55 -1.08 -26.42
CA ILE A 24 4.99 0.25 -26.14
C ILE A 24 5.72 1.28 -27.00
N ALA A 25 7.06 1.24 -27.00
CA ALA A 25 7.90 2.11 -27.80
C ALA A 25 7.55 2.01 -29.28
N GLN A 26 7.39 0.81 -29.83
CA GLN A 26 7.01 0.61 -31.23
C GLN A 26 5.61 1.16 -31.54
N THR A 27 4.64 0.92 -30.66
CA THR A 27 3.27 1.40 -30.88
C THR A 27 3.21 2.93 -30.90
N LEU A 28 3.91 3.59 -29.97
CA LEU A 28 3.99 5.05 -29.94
C LEU A 28 4.75 5.60 -31.14
N ARG A 29 5.85 4.94 -31.57
CA ARG A 29 6.58 5.31 -32.79
C ARG A 29 5.66 5.28 -34.03
N ASN A 30 4.92 4.20 -34.20
CA ASN A 30 3.96 4.06 -35.30
C ASN A 30 2.88 5.15 -35.26
N ALA A 31 2.37 5.49 -34.07
CA ALA A 31 1.36 6.53 -33.91
C ALA A 31 1.89 7.92 -34.30
N VAL A 32 3.14 8.22 -33.95
CA VAL A 32 3.82 9.47 -34.34
C VAL A 32 4.05 9.51 -35.85
N GLU A 33 4.62 8.45 -36.44
CA GLU A 33 4.89 8.37 -37.88
C GLU A 33 3.63 8.50 -38.75
N GLN A 34 2.53 7.90 -38.30
CA GLN A 34 1.26 7.93 -39.02
C GLN A 34 0.43 9.18 -38.74
N GLY A 35 0.88 10.07 -37.85
CA GLY A 35 0.11 11.24 -37.40
C GLY A 35 -1.19 10.87 -36.68
N ARG A 36 -1.27 9.69 -36.05
CA ARG A 36 -2.44 9.16 -35.34
C ARG A 36 -2.24 9.16 -33.82
N VAL A 37 -1.69 10.25 -33.30
CA VAL A 37 -1.51 10.43 -31.86
C VAL A 37 -2.88 10.62 -31.21
N ALA A 38 -3.21 9.79 -30.21
CA ALA A 38 -4.42 9.95 -29.43
C ALA A 38 -4.39 11.24 -28.60
N HIS A 39 -5.57 11.78 -28.30
CA HIS A 39 -5.72 12.95 -27.45
C HIS A 39 -5.44 12.66 -25.97
N ALA A 40 -5.56 11.40 -25.52
CA ALA A 40 -5.34 11.00 -24.14
C ALA A 40 -4.71 9.61 -24.04
N TYR A 41 -3.70 9.49 -23.18
CA TYR A 41 -2.98 8.26 -22.88
C TYR A 41 -3.06 7.94 -21.39
N LEU A 42 -3.23 6.66 -21.05
CA LEU A 42 -3.14 6.14 -19.69
C LEU A 42 -1.96 5.18 -19.58
N PHE A 43 -0.88 5.64 -18.97
CA PHE A 43 0.32 4.86 -18.70
C PHE A 43 0.23 4.25 -17.30
N SER A 44 0.11 2.92 -17.25
CA SER A 44 -0.11 2.16 -16.03
C SER A 44 1.07 1.21 -15.82
N GLY A 45 1.54 1.05 -14.58
CA GLY A 45 2.59 0.08 -14.25
C GLY A 45 3.39 0.46 -13.02
N VAL A 46 4.29 -0.42 -12.60
CA VAL A 46 5.11 -0.22 -11.38
C VAL A 46 5.94 1.06 -11.49
N ARG A 47 6.29 1.66 -10.36
CA ARG A 47 7.21 2.81 -10.31
C ARG A 47 8.54 2.45 -10.99
N GLY A 48 9.13 3.40 -11.71
CA GLY A 48 10.45 3.25 -12.33
C GLY A 48 10.53 2.38 -13.58
N THR A 49 9.40 1.94 -14.16
CA THR A 49 9.35 1.21 -15.44
C THR A 49 9.42 2.10 -16.69
N GLY A 50 9.47 3.43 -16.52
CA GLY A 50 9.64 4.40 -17.62
C GLY A 50 8.43 5.26 -17.96
N LYS A 51 7.27 5.12 -17.29
CA LYS A 51 6.03 5.88 -17.59
C LYS A 51 6.23 7.37 -17.90
N THR A 52 6.76 8.13 -16.94
CA THR A 52 6.97 9.59 -17.08
C THR A 52 8.08 9.91 -18.10
N SER A 53 9.07 9.02 -18.28
CA SER A 53 10.09 9.19 -19.33
C SER A 53 9.47 9.03 -20.71
N THR A 54 8.67 7.98 -20.93
CA THR A 54 7.94 7.76 -22.18
C THR A 54 6.97 8.91 -22.48
N ALA A 55 6.32 9.48 -21.47
CA ALA A 55 5.45 10.65 -21.61
C ALA A 55 6.22 11.87 -22.15
N ARG A 56 7.41 12.16 -21.60
CA ARG A 56 8.28 13.22 -22.11
C ARG A 56 8.81 12.92 -23.51
N ILE A 57 9.20 11.68 -23.80
CA ILE A 57 9.66 11.28 -25.14
C ILE A 57 8.55 11.49 -26.17
N LEU A 58 7.32 11.10 -25.85
CA LEU A 58 6.15 11.36 -26.70
C LEU A 58 5.95 12.86 -26.92
N ALA A 59 6.00 13.67 -25.86
CA ALA A 59 5.91 15.13 -25.96
C ALA A 59 7.00 15.72 -26.87
N LYS A 60 8.23 15.21 -26.79
CA LYS A 60 9.33 15.60 -27.70
C LYS A 60 9.03 15.20 -29.13
N ALA A 61 8.59 13.97 -29.36
CA ALA A 61 8.36 13.44 -30.70
C ALA A 61 7.27 14.22 -31.44
N ILE A 62 6.15 14.53 -30.79
CA ILE A 62 5.04 15.26 -31.44
C ILE A 62 5.34 16.75 -31.69
N ASN A 63 6.29 17.31 -30.95
CA ASN A 63 6.69 18.72 -31.03
C ASN A 63 8.08 18.94 -31.62
N CYS A 64 8.75 17.89 -32.12
CA CYS A 64 10.09 18.02 -32.68
C CYS A 64 10.08 18.82 -33.98
N LEU A 65 11.04 19.73 -34.15
CA LEU A 65 11.19 20.50 -35.38
C LEU A 65 11.85 19.70 -36.51
N ASP A 66 12.67 18.72 -36.15
CA ASP A 66 13.44 17.88 -37.07
C ASP A 66 13.28 16.41 -36.65
N LEU A 67 12.09 15.86 -36.87
CA LEU A 67 11.77 14.49 -36.45
C LEU A 67 12.49 13.48 -37.35
N LYS A 68 13.26 12.56 -36.76
CA LYS A 68 13.99 11.52 -37.50
C LYS A 68 13.18 10.23 -37.49
N GLY A 69 12.31 10.08 -38.49
CA GLY A 69 11.30 9.01 -38.49
C GLY A 69 10.26 9.26 -37.39
N ALA A 70 10.17 8.37 -36.40
CA ALA A 70 9.41 8.59 -35.16
C ALA A 70 10.22 9.17 -33.99
N GLU A 71 11.55 9.29 -34.12
CA GLU A 71 12.43 9.60 -32.99
C GLU A 71 12.71 11.10 -32.88
N PRO A 72 12.61 11.69 -31.67
CA PRO A 72 12.97 13.09 -31.46
C PRO A 72 14.48 13.30 -31.69
N CYS A 73 14.86 14.39 -32.37
CA CYS A 73 16.27 14.66 -32.66
C CYS A 73 17.12 14.92 -31.41
N GLY A 74 16.51 15.41 -30.33
CA GLY A 74 17.19 15.72 -29.07
C GLY A 74 17.98 17.03 -29.06
N VAL A 75 18.11 17.72 -30.19
CA VAL A 75 19.00 18.90 -30.35
C VAL A 75 18.26 20.19 -30.73
N CYS A 76 17.04 20.11 -31.25
CA CYS A 76 16.24 21.31 -31.55
C CYS A 76 15.74 21.98 -30.28
N THR A 77 15.41 23.28 -30.36
CA THR A 77 14.91 24.09 -29.24
C THR A 77 13.81 23.39 -28.45
N ASN A 78 12.77 22.89 -29.14
CA ASN A 78 11.66 22.18 -28.50
C ASN A 78 12.11 20.93 -27.73
N CYS A 79 13.00 20.12 -28.31
CA CYS A 79 13.51 18.91 -27.66
C CYS A 79 14.36 19.21 -26.42
N VAL A 80 15.16 20.28 -26.48
CA VAL A 80 15.99 20.74 -25.37
C VAL A 80 15.11 21.30 -24.25
N GLU A 81 14.19 22.21 -24.55
CA GLU A 81 13.28 22.81 -23.56
C GLU A 81 12.38 21.77 -22.88
N ILE A 82 11.84 20.81 -23.63
CA ILE A 82 11.07 19.69 -23.06
C ILE A 82 11.98 18.79 -22.20
N GLY A 83 13.24 18.60 -22.61
CA GLY A 83 14.20 17.79 -21.87
C GLY A 83 14.58 18.38 -20.53
N THR A 84 14.81 19.70 -20.50
CA THR A 84 15.19 20.45 -19.29
C THR A 84 14.00 20.85 -18.43
N GLY A 85 12.76 20.69 -18.92
CA GLY A 85 11.55 21.11 -18.23
C GLY A 85 11.26 22.61 -18.32
N ALA A 86 11.88 23.31 -19.27
CA ALA A 86 11.68 24.74 -19.51
C ALA A 86 10.53 25.04 -20.50
N ALA A 87 10.00 24.01 -21.18
CA ALA A 87 8.94 24.18 -22.18
C ALA A 87 7.62 24.63 -21.55
N VAL A 88 7.13 25.81 -21.93
CA VAL A 88 5.90 26.43 -21.40
C VAL A 88 4.64 25.60 -21.71
N ASP A 89 4.61 24.96 -22.89
CA ASP A 89 3.48 24.16 -23.34
C ASP A 89 3.56 22.68 -22.91
N LEU A 90 4.55 22.31 -22.12
CA LEU A 90 4.60 21.04 -21.40
C LEU A 90 4.28 21.30 -19.91
N ILE A 91 3.10 20.88 -19.48
CA ILE A 91 2.65 21.06 -18.10
C ILE A 91 2.71 19.71 -17.41
N GLU A 92 3.62 19.58 -16.45
CA GLU A 92 3.73 18.40 -15.59
C GLU A 92 3.09 18.68 -14.23
N ILE A 93 2.10 17.87 -13.86
CA ILE A 93 1.39 17.95 -12.59
C ILE A 93 1.63 16.65 -11.84
N ASP A 94 2.25 16.76 -10.67
CA ASP A 94 2.26 15.67 -9.69
C ASP A 94 0.95 15.69 -8.91
N ALA A 95 0.07 14.71 -9.16
CA ALA A 95 -1.23 14.61 -8.52
C ALA A 95 -1.13 14.26 -7.03
N ALA A 96 -0.01 13.75 -6.54
CA ALA A 96 0.18 13.55 -5.10
C ALA A 96 0.22 14.90 -4.35
N SER A 97 0.82 15.91 -4.98
CA SER A 97 0.96 17.26 -4.45
C SER A 97 -0.20 18.19 -4.86
N ASN A 98 -0.81 17.95 -6.03
CA ASN A 98 -1.85 18.78 -6.65
C ASN A 98 -3.14 17.98 -6.86
N ARG A 99 -3.65 17.35 -5.79
CA ARG A 99 -4.80 16.44 -5.84
C ARG A 99 -6.16 17.13 -5.99
N GLY A 100 -6.23 18.44 -5.72
CA GLY A 100 -7.46 19.19 -5.54
C GLY A 100 -8.23 19.48 -6.82
N ILE A 101 -9.50 19.85 -6.66
CA ILE A 101 -10.37 20.23 -7.78
C ILE A 101 -9.96 21.57 -8.41
N ASP A 102 -9.41 22.50 -7.62
CA ASP A 102 -9.14 23.85 -8.09
C ASP A 102 -7.98 23.87 -9.09
N GLU A 103 -6.92 23.10 -8.85
CA GLU A 103 -5.81 22.95 -9.80
C GLU A 103 -6.28 22.37 -11.14
N ILE A 104 -7.22 21.42 -11.09
CA ILE A 104 -7.79 20.82 -12.29
C ILE A 104 -8.76 21.77 -13.00
N ARG A 105 -9.51 22.60 -12.28
CA ARG A 105 -10.34 23.65 -12.89
C ARG A 105 -9.48 24.68 -13.61
N ASP A 106 -8.39 25.09 -13.00
CA ASP A 106 -7.42 26.00 -13.62
C ASP A 106 -6.80 25.38 -14.86
N LEU A 107 -6.42 24.10 -14.79
CA LEU A 107 -5.98 23.35 -15.97
C LEU A 107 -7.03 23.40 -17.07
N ARG A 108 -8.29 23.11 -16.76
CA ARG A 108 -9.39 23.05 -17.72
C ARG A 108 -9.63 24.38 -18.43
N GLU A 109 -9.48 25.50 -17.73
CA GLU A 109 -9.54 26.83 -18.34
C GLU A 109 -8.32 27.07 -19.25
N ARG A 110 -7.12 26.68 -18.81
CA ARG A 110 -5.88 26.83 -19.59
C ARG A 110 -5.80 25.96 -20.85
N VAL A 111 -6.55 24.85 -20.87
CA VAL A 111 -6.63 23.91 -22.01
C VAL A 111 -7.27 24.55 -23.24
N LYS A 112 -8.15 25.55 -23.06
CA LYS A 112 -8.86 26.22 -24.15
C LYS A 112 -7.95 27.08 -25.04
N TYR A 113 -6.83 27.54 -24.50
CA TYR A 113 -5.89 28.40 -25.22
C TYR A 113 -4.94 27.59 -26.09
N LEU A 114 -4.56 28.17 -27.23
CA LEU A 114 -3.56 27.60 -28.13
C LEU A 114 -2.18 27.50 -27.44
N PRO A 115 -1.30 26.59 -27.90
CA PRO A 115 0.08 26.54 -27.43
C PRO A 115 0.83 27.84 -27.75
N ALA A 116 1.78 28.22 -26.90
CA ALA A 116 2.56 29.44 -27.06
C ALA A 116 3.72 29.28 -28.06
N THR A 117 4.43 28.15 -28.01
CA THR A 117 5.66 27.88 -28.79
C THR A 117 5.63 26.50 -29.44
N LEU A 118 5.09 25.48 -28.76
CA LEU A 118 5.04 24.12 -29.28
C LEU A 118 3.89 23.94 -30.29
N ARG A 119 3.90 22.85 -31.07
CA ARG A 119 2.81 22.53 -31.99
C ARG A 119 1.54 22.07 -31.25
N VAL A 120 1.75 21.32 -30.17
CA VAL A 120 0.71 20.70 -29.34
C VAL A 120 1.09 20.90 -27.88
N LYS A 121 0.10 21.30 -27.08
CA LYS A 121 0.23 21.45 -25.63
C LYS A 121 0.06 20.08 -24.96
N VAL A 122 1.00 19.71 -24.11
CA VAL A 122 1.01 18.39 -23.46
C VAL A 122 0.83 18.54 -21.96
N TYR A 123 -0.14 17.81 -21.42
CA TYR A 123 -0.38 17.72 -19.98
C TYR A 123 0.01 16.33 -19.49
N ILE A 124 1.06 16.25 -18.68
CA ILE A 124 1.46 15.01 -18.00
C ILE A 124 0.96 15.09 -16.56
N ILE A 125 0.05 14.20 -16.18
CA ILE A 125 -0.43 14.06 -14.81
C ILE A 125 0.19 12.80 -14.22
N ASP A 126 1.24 12.96 -13.42
CA ASP A 126 1.91 11.85 -12.74
C ASP A 126 1.18 11.48 -11.46
N GLU A 127 1.27 10.20 -11.09
CA GLU A 127 0.50 9.58 -10.01
C GLU A 127 -1.00 9.93 -10.02
N ALA A 128 -1.62 9.92 -11.21
CA ALA A 128 -2.99 10.35 -11.44
C ALA A 128 -4.04 9.69 -10.52
N HIS A 129 -3.76 8.51 -9.97
CA HIS A 129 -4.61 7.84 -8.98
C HIS A 129 -4.77 8.61 -7.66
N MET A 130 -3.93 9.63 -7.42
CA MET A 130 -3.98 10.50 -6.24
C MET A 130 -4.97 11.67 -6.40
N LEU A 131 -5.49 11.92 -7.60
CA LEU A 131 -6.55 12.92 -7.82
C LEU A 131 -7.83 12.54 -7.07
N THR A 132 -8.55 13.55 -6.56
CA THR A 132 -9.86 13.29 -5.99
C THR A 132 -10.89 12.95 -7.07
N THR A 133 -12.01 12.35 -6.66
CA THR A 133 -13.12 12.02 -7.56
C THR A 133 -13.67 13.27 -8.26
N GLU A 134 -13.75 14.39 -7.54
CA GLU A 134 -14.25 15.66 -8.08
C GLU A 134 -13.28 16.23 -9.13
N ALA A 135 -11.96 16.09 -8.92
CA ALA A 135 -10.93 16.42 -9.89
C ALA A 135 -11.08 15.58 -11.17
N PHE A 136 -11.26 14.26 -11.07
CA PHE A 136 -11.52 13.44 -12.25
C PHE A 136 -12.77 13.86 -13.01
N ASN A 137 -13.87 14.13 -12.29
CA ASN A 137 -15.12 14.58 -12.90
C ASN A 137 -14.95 15.92 -13.65
N ALA A 138 -14.11 16.82 -13.14
CA ALA A 138 -13.81 18.08 -13.80
C ALA A 138 -13.05 17.89 -15.13
N LEU A 139 -12.24 16.82 -15.26
CA LEU A 139 -11.52 16.47 -16.49
C LEU A 139 -12.39 15.78 -17.54
N LEU A 140 -13.50 15.13 -17.16
CA LEU A 140 -14.28 14.28 -18.06
C LEU A 140 -14.71 15.00 -19.34
N LYS A 141 -15.27 16.21 -19.23
CA LYS A 141 -15.70 16.98 -20.40
C LYS A 141 -14.55 17.25 -21.37
N THR A 142 -13.36 17.53 -20.82
CA THR A 142 -12.16 17.81 -21.61
C THR A 142 -11.56 16.56 -22.24
N LEU A 143 -11.71 15.39 -21.61
CA LEU A 143 -11.31 14.11 -22.19
C LEU A 143 -12.32 13.61 -23.24
N GLU A 144 -13.60 13.99 -23.14
CA GLU A 144 -14.64 13.68 -24.12
C GLU A 144 -14.52 14.53 -25.39
N GLU A 145 -14.29 15.82 -25.22
CA GLU A 145 -14.20 16.80 -26.31
C GLU A 145 -12.87 17.57 -26.22
N PRO A 146 -11.73 16.89 -26.42
CA PRO A 146 -10.42 17.51 -26.30
C PRO A 146 -10.18 18.49 -27.46
N PRO A 147 -9.60 19.67 -27.21
CA PRO A 147 -9.12 20.53 -28.28
C PRO A 147 -8.03 19.81 -29.11
N ALA A 148 -8.02 20.03 -30.42
CA ALA A 148 -7.10 19.34 -31.35
C ALA A 148 -5.62 19.64 -31.07
N HIS A 149 -5.31 20.73 -30.36
CA HIS A 149 -3.95 21.15 -29.98
C HIS A 149 -3.52 20.64 -28.61
N VAL A 150 -4.22 19.68 -28.00
CA VAL A 150 -3.97 19.20 -26.64
C VAL A 150 -3.81 17.68 -26.59
N VAL A 151 -2.80 17.22 -25.86
CA VAL A 151 -2.58 15.79 -25.55
C VAL A 151 -2.44 15.62 -24.04
N PHE A 152 -3.20 14.68 -23.48
CA PHE A 152 -3.11 14.26 -22.08
C PHE A 152 -2.32 12.96 -21.94
N VAL A 153 -1.47 12.90 -20.92
CA VAL A 153 -0.80 11.67 -20.50
C VAL A 153 -1.01 11.51 -19.00
N LEU A 154 -1.84 10.54 -18.62
CA LEU A 154 -2.06 10.15 -17.23
C LEU A 154 -1.11 9.01 -16.89
N ALA A 155 -0.24 9.17 -15.89
CA ALA A 155 0.62 8.11 -15.40
C ALA A 155 0.16 7.64 -14.02
N THR A 156 0.13 6.33 -13.78
CA THR A 156 -0.31 5.76 -12.49
C THR A 156 0.37 4.44 -12.15
N THR A 157 0.64 4.21 -10.87
CA THR A 157 0.99 2.88 -10.34
C THR A 157 -0.21 2.02 -9.97
N GLU A 158 -1.39 2.64 -9.81
CA GLU A 158 -2.60 1.98 -9.32
C GLU A 158 -3.76 2.19 -10.32
N PRO A 159 -3.81 1.42 -11.43
CA PRO A 159 -4.83 1.61 -12.47
C PRO A 159 -6.25 1.36 -11.98
N HIS A 160 -6.43 0.55 -10.93
CA HIS A 160 -7.74 0.23 -10.35
C HIS A 160 -8.39 1.40 -9.60
N LYS A 161 -7.61 2.42 -9.23
CA LYS A 161 -8.11 3.66 -8.62
C LYS A 161 -8.54 4.69 -9.66
N ILE A 162 -8.20 4.50 -10.93
CA ILE A 162 -8.65 5.38 -12.01
C ILE A 162 -10.12 5.04 -12.33
N PRO A 163 -11.04 6.03 -12.33
CA PRO A 163 -12.42 5.79 -12.71
C PRO A 163 -12.53 5.19 -14.11
N LEU A 164 -13.40 4.20 -14.30
CA LEU A 164 -13.62 3.56 -15.60
C LEU A 164 -14.05 4.58 -16.68
N THR A 165 -14.77 5.62 -16.28
CA THR A 165 -15.17 6.74 -17.15
C THR A 165 -13.97 7.49 -17.73
N VAL A 166 -12.86 7.61 -16.99
CA VAL A 166 -11.63 8.23 -17.47
C VAL A 166 -10.83 7.24 -18.30
N ALA A 167 -10.68 6.01 -17.80
CA ALA A 167 -9.89 4.97 -18.47
C ALA A 167 -10.43 4.62 -19.86
N SER A 168 -11.76 4.61 -20.06
CA SER A 168 -12.37 4.30 -21.35
C SER A 168 -12.14 5.37 -22.43
N ARG A 169 -11.75 6.58 -22.04
CA ARG A 169 -11.44 7.71 -22.94
C ARG A 169 -9.95 7.86 -23.21
N CYS A 170 -9.12 7.00 -22.61
CA CYS A 170 -7.67 7.02 -22.78
C CYS A 170 -7.20 5.79 -23.57
N GLN A 171 -6.18 5.96 -24.40
CA GLN A 171 -5.43 4.82 -24.91
C GLN A 171 -4.53 4.27 -23.80
N ARG A 172 -4.83 3.08 -23.31
CA ARG A 172 -4.13 2.45 -22.19
C ARG A 172 -2.88 1.71 -22.64
N PHE A 173 -1.78 1.94 -21.91
CA PHE A 173 -0.52 1.22 -22.03
C PHE A 173 -0.09 0.69 -20.66
N ASP A 174 0.06 -0.63 -20.56
CA ASP A 174 0.52 -1.31 -19.34
C ASP A 174 2.01 -1.63 -19.43
N PHE A 175 2.81 -0.86 -18.70
CA PHE A 175 4.24 -1.01 -18.55
C PHE A 175 4.55 -2.22 -17.68
N ARG A 176 5.35 -3.12 -18.22
CA ARG A 176 5.76 -4.35 -17.52
C ARG A 176 6.96 -4.08 -16.62
N ARG A 177 7.19 -4.96 -15.64
CA ARG A 177 8.47 -4.97 -14.92
C ARG A 177 9.58 -5.24 -15.90
N ILE A 178 10.69 -4.51 -15.74
CA ILE A 178 11.87 -4.70 -16.57
C ILE A 178 12.57 -5.98 -16.11
N ASP A 179 13.01 -6.80 -17.06
CA ASP A 179 13.75 -8.02 -16.77
C ASP A 179 15.04 -7.71 -15.98
N THR A 180 15.38 -8.57 -15.01
CA THR A 180 16.55 -8.39 -14.15
C THR A 180 17.85 -8.36 -14.96
N GLY A 181 17.98 -9.21 -15.99
CA GLY A 181 19.13 -9.21 -16.89
C GLY A 181 19.24 -7.92 -17.68
N ALA A 182 18.10 -7.38 -18.16
CA ALA A 182 18.06 -6.10 -18.86
C ALA A 182 18.45 -4.92 -17.94
N ILE A 183 18.04 -4.94 -16.67
CA ILE A 183 18.51 -3.93 -15.69
C ILE A 183 20.02 -4.05 -15.48
N ALA A 184 20.54 -5.25 -15.22
CA ALA A 184 21.96 -5.46 -15.00
C ALA A 184 22.82 -5.01 -16.20
N ALA A 185 22.39 -5.33 -17.42
CA ALA A 185 23.06 -4.90 -18.65
C ALA A 185 23.07 -3.37 -18.80
N HIS A 186 21.96 -2.71 -18.48
CA HIS A 186 21.92 -1.25 -18.52
C HIS A 186 22.81 -0.61 -17.45
N LEU A 187 22.80 -1.14 -16.22
CA LEU A 187 23.71 -0.67 -15.16
C LEU A 187 25.18 -0.87 -15.55
N ALA A 188 25.52 -1.98 -16.20
CA ALA A 188 26.87 -2.22 -16.73
C ALA A 188 27.29 -1.13 -17.73
N SER A 189 26.40 -0.76 -18.67
CA SER A 189 26.69 0.33 -19.61
C SER A 189 26.92 1.67 -18.92
N ILE A 190 26.17 1.97 -17.85
CA ILE A 190 26.35 3.20 -17.06
C ILE A 190 27.72 3.18 -16.38
N VAL A 191 28.10 2.07 -15.75
CA VAL A 191 29.39 1.90 -15.08
C VAL A 191 30.56 2.08 -16.05
N GLU A 192 30.46 1.53 -17.26
CA GLU A 192 31.46 1.73 -18.32
C GLU A 192 31.58 3.21 -18.71
N HIS A 193 30.47 3.91 -18.85
CA HIS A 193 30.46 5.34 -19.19
C HIS A 193 30.99 6.24 -18.06
N GLU A 194 30.73 5.88 -16.80
CA GLU A 194 31.25 6.60 -15.62
C GLU A 194 32.70 6.20 -15.27
N GLN A 195 33.26 5.22 -15.97
CA GLN A 195 34.63 4.72 -15.76
C GLN A 195 34.90 4.20 -14.35
N VAL A 196 33.89 3.57 -13.72
CA VAL A 196 34.00 2.95 -12.40
C VAL A 196 34.19 1.45 -12.54
N LYS A 197 34.90 0.78 -11.62
CA LYS A 197 34.99 -0.68 -11.61
C LYS A 197 33.95 -1.26 -10.66
N VAL A 198 32.94 -1.92 -11.21
CA VAL A 198 31.93 -2.67 -10.45
C VAL A 198 31.92 -4.10 -10.95
N ASP A 199 32.00 -5.08 -10.04
CA ASP A 199 31.97 -6.47 -10.44
C ASP A 199 30.56 -6.91 -10.95
N PRO A 200 30.48 -7.92 -11.83
CA PRO A 200 29.19 -8.39 -12.36
C PRO A 200 28.21 -8.90 -11.31
N GLN A 201 28.67 -9.46 -10.18
CA GLN A 201 27.79 -9.97 -9.12
C GLN A 201 27.12 -8.82 -8.38
N SER A 202 27.82 -7.71 -8.15
CA SER A 202 27.25 -6.47 -7.63
C SER A 202 26.15 -5.92 -8.53
N LEU A 203 26.38 -5.87 -9.85
CA LEU A 203 25.37 -5.41 -10.82
C LEU A 203 24.12 -6.33 -10.83
N ALA A 204 24.33 -7.64 -10.76
CA ALA A 204 23.24 -8.61 -10.64
C ALA A 204 22.46 -8.45 -9.32
N LEU A 205 23.16 -8.18 -8.21
CA LEU A 205 22.55 -7.89 -6.92
C LEU A 205 21.69 -6.62 -6.99
N LEU A 206 22.22 -5.53 -7.53
CA LEU A 206 21.47 -4.28 -7.72
C LEU A 206 20.23 -4.48 -8.58
N ALA A 207 20.35 -5.22 -9.68
CA ALA A 207 19.23 -5.52 -10.56
C ALA A 207 18.12 -6.32 -9.86
N ARG A 208 18.48 -7.28 -8.99
CA ARG A 208 17.52 -8.02 -8.16
C ARG A 208 16.83 -7.10 -7.14
N LEU A 209 17.60 -6.24 -6.47
CA LEU A 209 17.06 -5.27 -5.50
C LEU A 209 16.13 -4.24 -6.15
N ALA A 210 16.37 -3.91 -7.42
CA ALA A 210 15.55 -3.00 -8.20
C ALA A 210 14.15 -3.55 -8.54
N ARG A 211 13.93 -4.87 -8.47
CA ARG A 211 12.60 -5.52 -8.65
C ARG A 211 11.83 -5.06 -9.90
N GLY A 212 12.54 -4.83 -11.00
CA GLY A 212 11.94 -4.38 -12.26
C GLY A 212 11.79 -2.86 -12.44
N SER A 213 12.32 -2.05 -11.51
CA SER A 213 12.37 -0.60 -11.55
C SER A 213 13.75 -0.10 -11.97
N MET A 214 13.90 0.42 -13.19
CA MET A 214 15.20 0.95 -13.63
C MET A 214 15.66 2.13 -12.78
N ARG A 215 14.70 2.98 -12.37
CA ARG A 215 14.98 4.13 -11.49
C ARG A 215 15.62 3.69 -10.18
N ASP A 216 15.09 2.65 -9.53
CA ASP A 216 15.62 2.19 -8.25
C ASP A 216 17.00 1.52 -8.45
N GLY A 217 17.20 0.77 -9.55
CA GLY A 217 18.51 0.21 -9.90
C GLY A 217 19.59 1.27 -10.09
N ILE A 218 19.30 2.34 -10.86
CA ILE A 218 20.25 3.45 -11.05
C ILE A 218 20.49 4.20 -9.74
N THR A 219 19.46 4.38 -8.90
CA THR A 219 19.60 5.05 -7.60
C THR A 219 20.52 4.28 -6.67
N LEU A 220 20.39 2.95 -6.62
CA LEU A 220 21.29 2.10 -5.83
C LEU A 220 22.72 2.14 -6.37
N LEU A 221 22.89 2.15 -7.70
CA LEU A 221 24.22 2.30 -8.32
C LEU A 221 24.86 3.66 -7.96
N ASP A 222 24.09 4.74 -8.02
CA ASP A 222 24.55 6.09 -7.68
C ASP A 222 25.00 6.19 -6.22
N GLN A 223 24.25 5.54 -5.31
CA GLN A 223 24.63 5.41 -3.91
C GLN A 223 25.96 4.65 -3.75
N LEU A 224 26.13 3.54 -4.47
CA LEU A 224 27.38 2.77 -4.41
C LEU A 224 28.58 3.57 -4.95
N ILE A 225 28.43 4.26 -6.08
CA ILE A 225 29.51 5.06 -6.68
C ILE A 225 29.87 6.25 -5.78
N SER A 226 28.89 6.83 -5.09
CA SER A 226 29.12 7.96 -4.19
C SER A 226 29.87 7.56 -2.90
N GLN A 227 29.71 6.32 -2.45
CA GLN A 227 30.26 5.84 -1.17
C GLN A 227 31.46 4.91 -1.32
N GLY A 228 31.49 4.12 -2.40
CA GLY A 228 32.59 3.24 -2.75
C GLY A 228 33.51 3.94 -3.72
N GLY A 229 34.81 3.97 -3.40
CA GLY A 229 35.86 4.45 -4.30
C GLY A 229 35.96 3.64 -5.61
N GLU A 230 37.11 3.67 -6.26
CA GLU A 230 37.28 3.22 -7.66
C GLU A 230 36.88 1.77 -7.95
N GLU A 231 36.88 0.88 -6.95
CA GLU A 231 36.52 -0.53 -7.08
C GLU A 231 35.43 -0.95 -6.05
N LEU A 232 34.36 -1.53 -6.60
CA LEU A 232 33.18 -2.02 -5.91
C LEU A 232 33.04 -3.52 -6.13
N THR A 233 33.29 -4.28 -5.06
CA THR A 233 33.10 -5.72 -4.99
C THR A 233 31.75 -6.07 -4.34
N VAL A 234 31.23 -7.28 -4.59
CA VAL A 234 29.96 -7.75 -4.02
C VAL A 234 29.92 -7.66 -2.49
N GLN A 235 31.04 -7.96 -1.84
CA GLN A 235 31.16 -7.86 -0.38
C GLN A 235 30.98 -6.41 0.09
N LYS A 236 31.67 -5.48 -0.57
CA LYS A 236 31.57 -4.05 -0.30
C LYS A 236 30.17 -3.51 -0.62
N THR A 237 29.51 -4.03 -1.64
CA THR A 237 28.11 -3.70 -1.94
C THR A 237 27.17 -4.14 -0.83
N HIS A 238 27.37 -5.34 -0.25
CA HIS A 238 26.61 -5.78 0.93
C HIS A 238 26.82 -4.84 2.12
N GLU A 239 28.06 -4.47 2.42
CA GLU A 239 28.42 -3.56 3.50
C GLU A 239 27.80 -2.15 3.31
N LEU A 240 28.00 -1.54 2.13
CA LEU A 240 27.53 -0.17 1.83
C LEU A 240 26.00 -0.06 1.80
N LEU A 241 25.31 -1.13 1.37
CA LEU A 241 23.84 -1.17 1.36
C LEU A 241 23.24 -1.71 2.66
N GLY A 242 24.07 -2.08 3.64
CA GLY A 242 23.62 -2.67 4.91
C GLY A 242 22.84 -3.97 4.73
N LEU A 243 23.19 -4.76 3.71
CA LEU A 243 22.52 -6.00 3.35
C LEU A 243 23.19 -7.20 4.02
N ALA A 244 22.40 -8.10 4.58
CA ALA A 244 22.92 -9.40 5.00
C ALA A 244 23.41 -10.18 3.77
N ASP A 245 24.62 -10.74 3.86
CA ASP A 245 25.10 -11.69 2.87
C ASP A 245 24.24 -12.96 2.85
N PRO A 246 24.22 -13.72 1.74
CA PRO A 246 23.42 -14.93 1.62
C PRO A 246 23.70 -15.96 2.72
N ASP A 247 24.95 -16.08 3.17
CA ASP A 247 25.31 -17.06 4.20
C ASP A 247 24.74 -16.66 5.57
N THR A 248 24.71 -15.38 5.89
CA THR A 248 24.09 -14.81 7.10
C THR A 248 22.59 -15.08 7.10
N LEU A 249 21.91 -14.92 5.96
CA LEU A 249 20.49 -15.26 5.84
C LEU A 249 20.23 -16.76 6.06
N VAL A 250 21.05 -17.62 5.46
CA VAL A 250 20.96 -19.08 5.64
C VAL A 250 21.23 -19.49 7.09
N ARG A 251 22.25 -18.91 7.73
CA ARG A 251 22.58 -19.17 9.13
C ARG A 251 21.45 -18.75 10.07
N LEU A 252 20.93 -17.53 9.91
CA LEU A 252 19.80 -17.04 10.72
C LEU A 252 18.58 -17.95 10.55
N LEU A 253 18.23 -18.32 9.32
CA LEU A 253 17.09 -19.19 9.08
C LEU A 253 17.29 -20.58 9.71
N ALA A 254 18.49 -21.16 9.59
CA ALA A 254 18.83 -22.44 10.23
C ALA A 254 18.66 -22.36 11.75
N LEU A 255 19.28 -21.37 12.41
CA LEU A 255 19.22 -21.20 13.87
C LEU A 255 17.79 -21.02 14.39
N VAL A 256 16.96 -20.26 13.67
CA VAL A 256 15.55 -20.06 14.02
C VAL A 256 14.77 -21.37 13.87
N THR A 257 15.01 -22.13 12.80
CA THR A 257 14.34 -23.43 12.59
C THR A 257 14.78 -24.52 13.56
N GLU A 258 16.02 -24.44 14.07
CA GLU A 258 16.55 -25.32 15.11
C GLU A 258 16.09 -24.92 16.53
N GLY A 259 15.57 -23.69 16.68
CA GLY A 259 15.11 -23.13 17.96
C GLY A 259 16.25 -22.76 18.92
N ASP A 260 17.41 -22.33 18.39
CA ASP A 260 18.54 -21.84 19.18
C ASP A 260 18.46 -20.31 19.34
N ALA A 261 17.72 -19.87 20.36
CA ALA A 261 17.48 -18.45 20.64
C ALA A 261 18.77 -17.67 20.90
N ALA A 262 19.69 -18.23 21.71
CA ALA A 262 20.93 -17.54 22.09
C ALA A 262 21.83 -17.30 20.87
N LYS A 263 22.02 -18.31 20.02
CA LYS A 263 22.81 -18.14 18.80
C LYS A 263 22.14 -17.21 17.79
N THR A 264 20.81 -17.26 17.69
CA THR A 264 20.06 -16.36 16.79
C THR A 264 20.28 -14.91 17.17
N LEU A 265 20.10 -14.55 18.45
CA LEU A 265 20.34 -13.20 18.94
C LEU A 265 21.80 -12.79 18.79
N GLY A 266 22.74 -13.71 19.02
CA GLY A 266 24.17 -13.46 18.79
C GLY A 266 24.50 -13.16 17.32
N GLU A 267 23.84 -13.81 16.37
CA GLU A 267 24.04 -13.54 14.94
C GLU A 267 23.37 -12.22 14.50
N LEU A 268 22.20 -11.88 15.05
CA LEU A 268 21.58 -10.57 14.85
C LEU A 268 22.45 -9.43 15.39
N GLN A 269 23.04 -9.61 16.57
CA GLN A 269 23.92 -8.61 17.16
C GLN A 269 25.13 -8.32 16.26
N LYS A 270 25.78 -9.35 15.71
CA LYS A 270 26.87 -9.15 14.73
C LYS A 270 26.42 -8.35 13.52
N PHE A 271 25.23 -8.63 13.00
CA PHE A 271 24.66 -7.88 11.88
C PHE A 271 24.40 -6.40 12.24
N TYR A 272 23.90 -6.13 13.45
CA TYR A 272 23.71 -4.76 13.93
C TYR A 272 25.01 -4.01 14.15
N ASP A 273 26.02 -4.67 14.71
CA ASP A 273 27.35 -4.10 14.97
C ASP A 273 28.08 -3.76 13.65
N ALA A 274 27.79 -4.51 12.58
CA ALA A 274 28.24 -4.21 11.23
C ALA A 274 27.46 -3.07 10.53
N GLY A 275 26.49 -2.44 11.21
CA GLY A 275 25.69 -1.34 10.65
C GLY A 275 24.58 -1.79 9.71
N GLY A 276 24.17 -3.06 9.76
CA GLY A 276 23.15 -3.62 8.89
C GLY A 276 21.76 -2.97 9.03
N ASP A 277 21.04 -2.84 7.90
CA ASP A 277 19.68 -2.29 7.88
C ASP A 277 18.66 -3.40 8.20
N VAL A 278 17.91 -3.21 9.29
CA VAL A 278 16.92 -4.19 9.76
C VAL A 278 15.82 -4.46 8.74
N ARG A 279 15.37 -3.43 8.01
CA ARG A 279 14.32 -3.59 6.98
C ARG A 279 14.84 -4.39 5.80
N GLN A 280 16.11 -4.22 5.44
CA GLN A 280 16.74 -5.04 4.41
C GLN A 280 16.95 -6.48 4.88
N LEU A 281 17.33 -6.68 6.15
CA LEU A 281 17.42 -8.03 6.72
C LEU A 281 16.06 -8.75 6.70
N VAL A 282 14.98 -8.09 7.13
CA VAL A 282 13.61 -8.65 7.07
C VAL A 282 13.25 -9.03 5.63
N ARG A 283 13.52 -8.17 4.65
CA ARG A 283 13.27 -8.47 3.23
C ARG A 283 14.11 -9.64 2.72
N GLY A 284 15.38 -9.71 3.13
CA GLY A 284 16.28 -10.82 2.81
C GLY A 284 15.77 -12.14 3.38
N LEU A 285 15.34 -12.15 4.65
CA LEU A 285 14.75 -13.31 5.31
C LEU A 285 13.45 -13.75 4.63
N LEU A 286 12.54 -12.82 4.28
CA LEU A 286 11.33 -13.13 3.53
C LEU A 286 11.65 -13.79 2.16
N GLY A 287 12.69 -13.30 1.48
CA GLY A 287 13.19 -13.89 0.24
C GLY A 287 13.76 -15.30 0.44
N ALA A 288 14.61 -15.48 1.45
CA ALA A 288 15.21 -16.76 1.79
C ALA A 288 14.16 -17.81 2.21
N ILE A 289 13.14 -17.41 2.97
CA ILE A 289 12.00 -18.27 3.36
C ILE A 289 11.21 -18.68 2.13
N ARG A 290 10.92 -17.74 1.21
CA ARG A 290 10.23 -18.03 -0.06
C ARG A 290 11.03 -19.05 -0.88
N GLU A 291 12.34 -18.83 -1.06
CA GLU A 291 13.19 -19.74 -1.81
C GLU A 291 13.27 -21.12 -1.15
N ALA A 292 13.48 -21.19 0.17
CA ALA A 292 13.45 -22.45 0.91
C ALA A 292 12.11 -23.20 0.73
N ALA A 293 10.98 -22.49 0.76
CA ALA A 293 9.66 -23.08 0.53
C ALA A 293 9.49 -23.61 -0.90
N LEU A 294 9.94 -22.87 -1.92
CA LEU A 294 9.88 -23.30 -3.32
C LEU A 294 10.79 -24.50 -3.60
N LEU A 295 12.02 -24.47 -3.09
CA LEU A 295 12.96 -25.58 -3.21
C LEU A 295 12.46 -26.84 -2.49
N SER A 296 11.74 -26.69 -1.38
CA SER A 296 11.16 -27.84 -0.66
C SER A 296 10.14 -28.62 -1.50
N VAL A 297 9.50 -27.97 -2.48
CA VAL A 297 8.55 -28.61 -3.43
C VAL A 297 9.17 -28.90 -4.81
N GLY A 298 10.49 -28.72 -4.96
CA GLY A 298 11.20 -29.00 -6.21
C GLY A 298 11.06 -27.93 -7.30
N TYR A 299 10.56 -26.73 -6.96
CA TYR A 299 10.46 -25.62 -7.89
C TYR A 299 11.67 -24.67 -7.77
N ARG A 300 12.25 -24.29 -8.91
CA ARG A 300 13.34 -23.32 -9.01
C ARG A 300 12.91 -22.17 -9.92
N ASP A 301 12.98 -20.94 -9.44
CA ASP A 301 12.78 -19.76 -10.27
C ASP A 301 14.09 -19.01 -10.53
N ALA A 302 14.02 -17.97 -11.36
CA ALA A 302 15.17 -17.14 -11.71
C ALA A 302 15.63 -16.23 -10.55
N GLU A 303 14.80 -16.04 -9.51
CA GLU A 303 15.07 -15.17 -8.35
C GLU A 303 15.72 -15.94 -7.19
N SER A 304 16.71 -16.77 -7.50
CA SER A 304 17.45 -17.57 -6.51
C SER A 304 18.66 -16.81 -5.96
N LEU A 305 18.98 -17.02 -4.67
CA LEU A 305 20.24 -16.58 -4.07
C LEU A 305 21.46 -17.24 -4.75
N GLY A 306 21.27 -18.44 -5.29
CA GLY A 306 22.25 -19.21 -6.06
C GLY A 306 23.27 -19.96 -5.20
N GLY A 307 24.00 -20.89 -5.85
CA GLY A 307 25.18 -21.53 -5.28
C GLY A 307 24.95 -22.31 -3.97
N ALA A 308 25.88 -22.15 -3.03
CA ALA A 308 25.85 -22.83 -1.74
C ALA A 308 24.67 -22.39 -0.85
N ALA A 309 24.26 -21.12 -0.96
CA ALA A 309 23.15 -20.59 -0.19
C ALA A 309 21.83 -21.31 -0.52
N SER A 310 21.52 -21.48 -1.81
CA SER A 310 20.33 -22.23 -2.25
C SER A 310 20.35 -23.69 -1.81
N ALA A 311 21.52 -24.34 -1.82
CA ALA A 311 21.65 -25.71 -1.31
C ALA A 311 21.39 -25.78 0.21
N GLY A 312 21.81 -24.76 0.97
CA GLY A 312 21.48 -24.60 2.38
C GLY A 312 19.98 -24.42 2.61
N LEU A 313 19.34 -23.53 1.85
CA LEU A 313 17.90 -23.27 1.92
C LEU A 313 17.06 -24.50 1.54
N GLU A 314 17.48 -25.30 0.56
CA GLU A 314 16.81 -26.55 0.20
C GLU A 314 16.78 -27.54 1.38
N LYS A 315 17.92 -27.68 2.09
CA LYS A 315 18.01 -28.52 3.29
C LYS A 315 17.10 -28.01 4.41
N ILE A 316 17.16 -26.71 4.69
CA ILE A 316 16.34 -26.07 5.72
C ILE A 316 14.85 -26.22 5.39
N GLY A 317 14.45 -25.98 4.14
CA GLY A 317 13.05 -26.08 3.72
C GLY A 317 12.48 -27.50 3.85
N ARG A 318 13.30 -28.52 3.58
CA ARG A 318 12.92 -29.93 3.80
C ARG A 318 12.83 -30.30 5.28
N ALA A 319 13.71 -29.76 6.12
CA ALA A 319 13.78 -30.08 7.55
C ALA A 319 12.72 -29.35 8.39
N ALA A 320 12.55 -28.05 8.19
CA ALA A 320 11.62 -27.21 8.96
C ALA A 320 10.15 -27.52 8.64
N GLY A 321 9.88 -27.95 7.40
CA GLY A 321 8.54 -28.20 6.91
C GLY A 321 7.75 -26.92 6.57
N ARG A 322 6.76 -27.07 5.69
CA ARG A 322 6.01 -25.96 5.09
C ARG A 322 5.31 -25.07 6.11
N ASN A 323 4.75 -25.64 7.18
CA ASN A 323 3.97 -24.88 8.15
C ASN A 323 4.83 -23.92 8.98
N ALA A 324 6.04 -24.35 9.37
CA ALA A 324 6.97 -23.50 10.11
C ALA A 324 7.47 -22.32 9.27
N LEU A 325 7.83 -22.58 8.00
CA LEU A 325 8.23 -21.53 7.06
C LEU A 325 7.10 -20.51 6.81
N LEU A 326 5.85 -20.97 6.65
CA LEU A 326 4.70 -20.09 6.46
C LEU A 326 4.36 -19.27 7.70
N ALA A 327 4.51 -19.84 8.91
CA ALA A 327 4.32 -19.10 10.15
C ALA A 327 5.34 -17.98 10.29
N MET A 328 6.63 -18.29 10.06
CA MET A 328 7.71 -17.30 10.10
C MET A 328 7.53 -16.21 9.04
N TRP A 329 7.14 -16.59 7.83
CA TRP A 329 6.87 -15.63 6.76
C TRP A 329 5.74 -14.66 7.14
N LYS A 330 4.64 -15.16 7.73
CA LYS A 330 3.55 -14.32 8.22
C LYS A 330 4.01 -13.37 9.33
N GLY A 331 4.73 -13.88 10.33
CA GLY A 331 5.24 -13.05 11.43
C GLY A 331 6.14 -11.91 10.93
N LEU A 332 7.02 -12.18 9.98
CA LEU A 332 7.87 -11.14 9.38
C LEU A 332 7.08 -10.14 8.52
N MET A 333 6.02 -10.57 7.83
CA MET A 333 5.15 -9.66 7.08
C MET A 333 4.33 -8.73 7.98
N GLU A 334 3.89 -9.22 9.14
CA GLU A 334 3.14 -8.44 10.12
C GLU A 334 3.97 -7.34 10.78
N MET A 335 5.30 -7.40 10.68
CA MET A 335 6.18 -6.31 11.12
C MET A 335 6.10 -5.08 10.21
N GLU A 336 5.86 -5.24 8.90
CA GLU A 336 5.97 -4.13 7.94
C GLU A 336 5.02 -2.95 8.24
N PRO A 337 3.74 -3.18 8.64
CA PRO A 337 2.86 -2.12 9.12
C PRO A 337 3.33 -1.46 10.42
N GLU A 338 3.84 -2.23 11.38
CA GLU A 338 4.27 -1.71 12.69
C GLU A 338 5.54 -0.84 12.56
N LEU A 339 6.45 -1.22 11.66
CA LEU A 339 7.62 -0.40 11.31
C LEU A 339 7.23 0.96 10.73
N ARG A 340 6.12 1.05 9.99
CA ARG A 340 5.61 2.34 9.49
C ARG A 340 5.00 3.20 10.59
N LYS A 341 4.55 2.60 11.69
CA LYS A 341 4.02 3.30 12.87
C LYS A 341 5.12 3.79 13.83
N GLY A 342 6.40 3.53 13.51
CA GLY A 342 7.54 4.01 14.30
C GLY A 342 7.95 3.08 15.44
N ALA A 343 7.52 1.81 15.43
CA ALA A 343 8.00 0.82 16.38
C ALA A 343 9.51 0.53 16.21
N ASP A 344 10.15 0.10 17.30
CA ASP A 344 11.57 -0.28 17.27
C ASP A 344 11.77 -1.52 16.40
N ALA A 345 12.48 -1.33 15.29
CA ALA A 345 12.69 -2.38 14.29
C ALA A 345 13.50 -3.56 14.82
N ARG A 346 14.48 -3.31 15.69
CA ARG A 346 15.35 -4.35 16.24
C ARG A 346 14.56 -5.24 17.18
N LEU A 347 13.89 -4.63 18.15
CA LEU A 347 13.05 -5.34 19.10
C LEU A 347 11.96 -6.16 18.40
N LEU A 348 11.28 -5.57 17.41
CA LEU A 348 10.27 -6.31 16.64
C LEU A 348 10.85 -7.51 15.91
N LEU A 349 12.03 -7.38 15.29
CA LEU A 349 12.66 -8.50 14.60
C LEU A 349 13.02 -9.61 15.58
N GLU A 350 13.66 -9.27 16.68
CA GLU A 350 14.07 -10.22 17.72
C GLU A 350 12.85 -10.98 18.28
N VAL A 351 11.79 -10.26 18.68
CA VAL A 351 10.57 -10.86 19.21
C VAL A 351 9.87 -11.74 18.16
N THR A 352 9.80 -11.28 16.91
CA THR A 352 9.19 -12.07 15.83
C THR A 352 9.98 -13.35 15.55
N LEU A 353 11.31 -13.29 15.51
CA LEU A 353 12.12 -14.49 15.29
C LEU A 353 12.00 -15.46 16.46
N LEU A 354 12.05 -14.97 17.70
CA LEU A 354 11.89 -15.80 18.91
C LEU A 354 10.52 -16.45 19.01
N SER A 355 9.43 -15.71 18.72
CA SER A 355 8.07 -16.24 18.78
C SER A 355 7.78 -17.32 17.72
N ASN A 356 8.56 -17.34 16.64
CA ASN A 356 8.47 -18.34 15.57
C ASN A 356 9.43 -19.52 15.75
N MET A 357 10.22 -19.57 16.84
CA MET A 357 11.06 -20.74 17.16
C MET A 357 10.19 -21.87 17.70
N THR A 358 10.22 -23.03 17.04
CA THR A 358 9.39 -24.20 17.32
C THR A 358 9.83 -25.04 18.53
N ARG A 359 10.62 -24.48 19.46
CA ARG A 359 10.89 -25.14 20.75
C ARG A 359 9.95 -24.60 21.82
N PRO A 360 9.23 -25.45 22.57
CA PRO A 360 8.59 -24.99 23.79
C PRO A 360 9.70 -24.45 24.69
N ILE A 361 9.54 -23.21 25.15
CA ILE A 361 10.35 -22.66 26.23
C ILE A 361 10.31 -23.70 27.35
N PRO A 362 11.43 -24.29 27.80
CA PRO A 362 11.39 -25.26 28.88
C PRO A 362 10.85 -24.56 30.13
N ALA A 363 9.61 -24.88 30.48
CA ALA A 363 8.98 -24.47 31.72
C ALA A 363 9.63 -25.25 32.87
N THR A 364 10.83 -24.82 33.28
CA THR A 364 11.43 -25.28 34.53
C THR A 364 11.98 -24.08 35.28
N VAL A 365 11.06 -23.36 35.92
CA VAL A 365 11.36 -22.76 37.23
C VAL A 365 10.51 -23.56 38.23
N PRO A 366 11.12 -24.39 39.11
CA PRO A 366 10.37 -25.01 40.17
C PRO A 366 9.97 -23.90 41.14
N VAL A 367 8.69 -23.56 41.16
CA VAL A 367 8.14 -22.69 42.21
C VAL A 367 8.12 -23.51 43.49
N ALA A 368 9.12 -23.28 44.34
CA ALA A 368 9.07 -23.73 45.72
C ALA A 368 7.86 -23.06 46.40
N ALA A 369 6.94 -23.86 46.90
CA ALA A 369 5.77 -23.38 47.64
C ALA A 369 6.24 -22.76 48.97
N PRO A 370 5.93 -21.48 49.25
CA PRO A 370 6.08 -20.95 50.60
C PRO A 370 4.90 -21.44 51.46
N THR A 371 5.24 -22.06 52.60
CA THR A 371 4.31 -22.35 53.70
C THR A 371 3.68 -21.07 54.20
N ALA A 372 2.35 -21.05 54.25
CA ALA A 372 1.54 -19.92 54.69
C ALA A 372 1.57 -19.78 56.22
N GLU A 373 2.13 -18.67 56.71
CA GLU A 373 1.70 -18.05 57.97
C GLU A 373 0.82 -16.85 57.63
N ALA A 374 -0.35 -16.81 58.25
CA ALA A 374 -1.43 -15.89 57.97
C ALA A 374 -1.20 -14.51 58.63
N VAL A 375 -1.29 -13.43 57.86
CA VAL A 375 -1.70 -12.10 58.35
C VAL A 375 -2.49 -11.37 57.27
N GLY A 376 -3.72 -10.97 57.64
CA GLY A 376 -4.40 -9.74 57.21
C GLY A 376 -4.76 -9.62 55.72
N GLY A 377 -6.02 -9.93 55.38
CA GLY A 377 -6.49 -9.97 54.01
C GLY A 377 -6.83 -8.61 53.40
N GLU A 378 -6.30 -8.37 52.20
CA GLU A 378 -6.99 -7.67 51.13
C GLU A 378 -7.40 -8.72 50.09
N ARG A 379 -8.70 -8.99 50.01
CA ARG A 379 -9.25 -9.90 48.98
C ARG A 379 -9.23 -9.18 47.64
N LEU A 380 -8.21 -9.47 46.84
CA LEU A 380 -8.30 -9.42 45.38
C LEU A 380 -9.36 -10.45 44.96
N ILE A 381 -10.48 -9.96 44.44
CA ILE A 381 -11.53 -10.77 43.84
C ILE A 381 -10.98 -11.28 42.50
N GLU A 382 -10.81 -12.59 42.37
CA GLU A 382 -10.55 -13.26 41.10
C GLU A 382 -11.66 -12.93 40.09
N PRO A 383 -11.36 -12.74 38.80
CA PRO A 383 -12.40 -12.58 37.79
C PRO A 383 -13.16 -13.90 37.64
N ALA A 384 -14.41 -13.91 38.12
CA ALA A 384 -15.32 -15.02 37.91
C ALA A 384 -15.57 -15.20 36.40
N MET A 385 -15.21 -16.39 35.92
CA MET A 385 -15.63 -16.95 34.64
C MET A 385 -17.16 -17.07 34.57
N ASP A 386 -17.68 -16.84 33.36
CA ASP A 386 -18.98 -17.27 32.85
C ASP A 386 -20.24 -16.88 33.65
N ALA A 387 -20.64 -15.62 33.53
CA ALA A 387 -22.04 -15.23 33.61
C ALA A 387 -22.49 -14.69 32.25
N GLN A 388 -23.39 -15.43 31.58
CA GLN A 388 -24.07 -14.95 30.38
C GLN A 388 -24.79 -13.62 30.71
N PRO A 389 -24.69 -12.58 29.87
CA PRO A 389 -25.33 -11.30 30.17
C PRO A 389 -26.85 -11.48 30.17
N GLU A 390 -27.46 -11.33 31.34
CA GLU A 390 -28.90 -11.17 31.51
C GLU A 390 -29.34 -9.97 30.65
N VAL A 391 -30.16 -10.24 29.62
CA VAL A 391 -30.72 -9.20 28.75
C VAL A 391 -31.73 -8.40 29.57
N LEU A 392 -31.29 -7.28 30.15
CA LEU A 392 -32.20 -6.30 30.73
C LEU A 392 -33.12 -5.74 29.63
N GLY A 393 -34.44 -5.81 29.87
CA GLY A 393 -35.45 -5.11 29.10
C GLY A 393 -35.29 -3.57 29.17
N PRO A 394 -36.13 -2.80 28.44
CA PRO A 394 -35.96 -1.37 28.27
C PRO A 394 -35.96 -0.64 29.62
N ASP A 395 -34.77 -0.19 30.05
CA ASP A 395 -34.61 0.62 31.26
C ASP A 395 -35.07 2.06 30.94
N PRO A 396 -36.08 2.61 31.64
CA PRO A 396 -36.56 3.98 31.42
C PRO A 396 -35.46 5.04 31.60
N ARG A 397 -34.37 4.73 32.31
CA ARG A 397 -33.20 5.61 32.46
C ARG A 397 -32.36 5.70 31.18
N TRP A 398 -32.38 4.66 30.34
CA TRP A 398 -31.67 4.64 29.05
C TRP A 398 -32.30 5.59 28.03
N ASP A 399 -33.63 5.62 27.97
CA ASP A 399 -34.35 6.54 27.09
C ASP A 399 -34.21 7.99 27.54
N ALA A 400 -34.22 8.25 28.85
CA ALA A 400 -33.93 9.56 29.42
C ALA A 400 -32.51 10.05 29.05
N LEU A 401 -31.52 9.16 29.04
CA LEU A 401 -30.14 9.49 28.64
C LEU A 401 -30.06 9.88 27.16
N LYS A 402 -30.74 9.14 26.27
CA LYS A 402 -30.78 9.44 24.83
C LYS A 402 -31.44 10.78 24.51
N GLN A 403 -32.50 11.15 25.22
CA GLN A 403 -33.21 12.42 25.00
C GLN A 403 -32.44 13.64 25.49
N LYS A 404 -31.60 13.48 26.52
CA LYS A 404 -30.88 14.59 27.15
C LYS A 404 -29.58 14.96 26.44
N LEU A 405 -29.00 14.03 25.68
CA LEU A 405 -27.74 14.27 24.99
C LEU A 405 -27.92 15.16 23.75
N PRO A 406 -26.98 16.09 23.48
CA PRO A 406 -26.98 16.88 22.26
C PRO A 406 -26.97 15.98 21.02
N LYS A 407 -27.70 16.37 19.95
CA LYS A 407 -27.82 15.61 18.70
C LYS A 407 -26.52 14.96 18.16
N PRO A 408 -25.35 15.63 18.14
CA PRO A 408 -24.11 15.01 17.64
C PRO A 408 -23.55 13.89 18.54
N VAL A 409 -23.86 13.88 19.84
CA VAL A 409 -23.44 12.83 20.79
C VAL A 409 -24.53 11.77 20.94
N GLY A 410 -25.81 12.19 20.96
CA GLY A 410 -26.95 11.28 21.03
C GLY A 410 -27.07 10.37 19.79
N SER A 411 -26.65 10.84 18.61
CA SER A 411 -26.59 10.01 17.40
C SER A 411 -25.65 8.81 17.54
N LEU A 412 -24.56 8.94 18.31
CA LEU A 412 -23.62 7.86 18.56
C LEU A 412 -24.21 6.74 19.44
N LEU A 413 -25.26 7.05 20.21
CA LEU A 413 -25.96 6.08 21.07
C LEU A 413 -27.15 5.39 20.39
N ILE A 414 -27.49 5.75 19.15
CA ILE A 414 -28.60 5.12 18.41
C ILE A 414 -28.35 3.62 18.25
N GLN A 415 -27.09 3.24 17.99
CA GLN A 415 -26.64 1.86 17.81
C GLN A 415 -25.85 1.33 19.02
N ALA A 416 -26.14 1.90 20.20
CA ALA A 416 -25.60 1.45 21.47
C ALA A 416 -26.72 0.90 22.36
N ARG A 417 -26.36 0.00 23.27
CA ARG A 417 -27.25 -0.51 24.32
C ARG A 417 -26.61 -0.40 25.70
N LEU A 418 -27.45 -0.26 26.71
CA LEU A 418 -27.04 -0.38 28.10
C LEU A 418 -26.78 -1.86 28.39
N ALA A 419 -25.52 -2.22 28.65
CA ALA A 419 -25.13 -3.59 28.95
C ALA A 419 -25.31 -3.92 30.45
N SER A 420 -25.02 -2.98 31.34
CA SER A 420 -25.32 -3.08 32.77
C SER A 420 -25.32 -1.71 33.44
N ALA A 421 -26.07 -1.57 34.53
CA ALA A 421 -26.06 -0.39 35.40
C ALA A 421 -26.15 -0.83 36.86
N THR A 422 -25.06 -1.38 37.38
CA THR A 422 -24.96 -1.96 38.72
C THR A 422 -23.80 -1.30 39.47
N ASP A 423 -23.97 -1.05 40.78
CA ASP A 423 -22.93 -0.50 41.67
C ASP A 423 -22.22 0.77 41.17
N GLY A 424 -22.98 1.71 40.58
CA GLY A 424 -22.44 2.97 40.08
C GLY A 424 -21.60 2.84 38.80
N LEU A 425 -21.51 1.65 38.20
CA LEU A 425 -20.85 1.43 36.91
C LEU A 425 -21.90 1.25 35.81
N VAL A 426 -21.89 2.17 34.84
CA VAL A 426 -22.74 2.14 33.65
C VAL A 426 -21.91 1.61 32.47
N ARG A 427 -22.22 0.40 32.01
CA ARG A 427 -21.60 -0.21 30.83
C ARG A 427 -22.45 0.04 29.60
N ILE A 428 -21.87 0.68 28.60
CA ILE A 428 -22.51 0.93 27.31
C ILE A 428 -21.77 0.15 26.24
N GLU A 429 -22.49 -0.70 25.53
CA GLU A 429 -21.96 -1.50 24.44
C GLU A 429 -22.36 -0.90 23.10
N PHE A 430 -21.38 -0.68 22.23
CA PHE A 430 -21.56 -0.16 20.88
C PHE A 430 -21.51 -1.29 19.86
N GLN A 431 -22.45 -1.28 18.92
CA GLN A 431 -22.47 -2.21 17.80
C GLN A 431 -21.27 -2.06 16.86
N TYR A 432 -20.69 -0.85 16.76
CA TYR A 432 -19.54 -0.56 15.89
C TYR A 432 -18.40 0.07 16.68
N SER A 433 -17.17 -0.45 16.51
CA SER A 433 -15.97 0.05 17.18
C SER A 433 -15.71 1.54 16.89
N THR A 434 -16.05 2.01 15.68
CA THR A 434 -15.92 3.42 15.28
C THR A 434 -16.76 4.37 16.14
N HIS A 435 -17.93 3.93 16.59
CA HIS A 435 -18.79 4.74 17.46
C HIS A 435 -18.24 4.77 18.89
N ALA A 436 -17.71 3.65 19.38
CA ALA A 436 -17.01 3.59 20.67
C ALA A 436 -15.77 4.50 20.68
N GLU A 437 -14.95 4.49 19.62
CA GLU A 437 -13.77 5.34 19.47
C GLU A 437 -14.14 6.85 19.43
N LEU A 438 -15.20 7.21 18.69
CA LEU A 438 -15.70 8.58 18.64
C LEU A 438 -16.27 9.03 20.01
N MET A 439 -16.87 8.12 20.77
CA MET A 439 -17.40 8.40 22.11
C MET A 439 -16.29 8.50 23.16
N GLN A 440 -15.13 7.88 22.94
CA GLN A 440 -13.97 7.98 23.81
C GLN A 440 -13.24 9.33 23.71
N LYS A 441 -13.48 10.14 22.67
CA LYS A 441 -12.92 11.50 22.56
C LYS A 441 -13.38 12.36 23.75
N ALA A 442 -12.44 13.09 24.36
CA ALA A 442 -12.64 13.83 25.61
C ALA A 442 -13.95 14.64 25.66
N SER A 443 -14.22 15.48 24.65
CA SER A 443 -15.45 16.29 24.59
C SER A 443 -16.75 15.47 24.60
N ASN A 444 -16.78 14.31 23.95
CA ASN A 444 -17.96 13.45 23.89
C ASN A 444 -18.12 12.63 25.17
N ARG A 445 -16.99 12.13 25.70
CA ARG A 445 -16.93 11.38 26.95
C ARG A 445 -17.37 12.22 28.14
N ASP A 446 -16.95 13.47 28.21
CA ASP A 446 -17.32 14.40 29.29
C ASP A 446 -18.82 14.74 29.25
N THR A 447 -19.35 14.97 28.04
CA THR A 447 -20.80 15.21 27.84
C THR A 447 -21.62 14.00 28.26
N LEU A 448 -21.15 12.78 27.93
CA LEU A 448 -21.79 11.54 28.33
C LEU A 448 -21.73 11.31 29.85
N LEU A 449 -20.56 11.51 30.46
CA LEU A 449 -20.36 11.37 31.91
C LEU A 449 -21.23 12.35 32.70
N GLY A 450 -21.36 13.60 32.23
CA GLY A 450 -22.25 14.59 32.84
C GLY A 450 -23.71 14.13 32.86
N ALA A 451 -24.21 13.65 31.72
CA ALA A 451 -25.58 13.13 31.63
C ALA A 451 -25.79 11.85 32.45
N ILE A 452 -24.79 10.97 32.50
CA ILE A 452 -24.84 9.74 33.31
C ILE A 452 -24.86 10.05 34.80
N ARG A 453 -24.03 10.99 35.29
CA ARG A 453 -23.99 11.34 36.71
C ARG A 453 -25.30 11.96 37.21
N GLU A 454 -26.01 12.66 36.33
CA GLU A 454 -27.30 13.26 36.66
C GLU A 454 -28.43 12.23 36.72
N ILE A 455 -28.36 11.16 35.91
CA ILE A 455 -29.43 10.14 35.80
C ILE A 455 -29.17 8.93 36.71
N PHE A 456 -27.91 8.51 36.83
CA PHE A 456 -27.48 7.30 37.56
C PHE A 456 -26.78 7.61 38.89
N GLY A 457 -26.58 8.89 39.24
CA GLY A 457 -26.02 9.33 40.51
C GLY A 457 -24.60 9.93 40.41
N PRO A 458 -24.19 10.78 41.38
CA PRO A 458 -22.98 11.61 41.28
C PRO A 458 -21.67 10.81 41.18
N ASP A 459 -21.63 9.61 41.74
CA ASP A 459 -20.46 8.72 41.73
C ASP A 459 -20.42 7.77 40.52
N ALA A 460 -21.34 7.93 39.57
CA ALA A 460 -21.44 7.05 38.41
C ALA A 460 -20.20 7.14 37.50
N ARG A 461 -19.71 5.96 37.10
CA ARG A 461 -18.60 5.77 36.13
C ARG A 461 -19.14 5.14 34.86
N VAL A 462 -18.51 5.44 33.72
CA VAL A 462 -18.88 4.86 32.42
C VAL A 462 -17.76 4.00 31.86
N GLU A 463 -18.13 2.80 31.42
CA GLU A 463 -17.28 1.89 30.67
C GLU A 463 -17.90 1.67 29.28
N LEU A 464 -17.11 1.91 28.24
CA LEU A 464 -17.56 1.84 26.85
C LEU A 464 -16.97 0.57 26.23
N LEU A 465 -17.82 -0.39 25.93
CA LEU A 465 -17.44 -1.66 25.31
C LEU A 465 -17.63 -1.56 23.80
N ALA A 466 -16.61 -1.94 23.04
CA ALA A 466 -16.73 -2.11 21.59
C ALA A 466 -17.03 -3.58 21.31
N GLY A 467 -18.13 -3.88 20.61
CA GLY A 467 -18.35 -5.23 20.13
C GLY A 467 -17.23 -5.64 19.17
N GLU A 468 -16.55 -6.75 19.46
CA GLU A 468 -15.71 -7.41 18.46
C GLU A 468 -16.56 -7.80 17.26
N LYS A 469 -15.99 -7.77 16.05
CA LYS A 469 -16.65 -8.15 14.79
C LYS A 469 -17.35 -9.52 14.91
N GLY A 470 -18.61 -9.53 15.31
CA GLY A 470 -19.56 -10.54 14.86
C GLY A 470 -19.74 -10.37 13.35
N PRO A 471 -19.93 -11.45 12.58
CA PRO A 471 -20.25 -11.32 11.16
C PRO A 471 -21.45 -10.39 11.05
N ALA A 472 -21.46 -9.54 10.01
CA ALA A 472 -22.66 -8.82 9.61
C ALA A 472 -23.84 -9.78 9.77
N THR A 473 -24.77 -9.47 10.66
CA THR A 473 -25.98 -10.27 10.81
C THR A 473 -26.54 -10.42 9.42
N ALA A 474 -26.48 -11.66 8.92
CA ALA A 474 -27.18 -12.03 7.72
C ALA A 474 -28.59 -11.48 7.87
N ALA A 475 -29.06 -10.78 6.83
CA ALA A 475 -30.47 -10.49 6.70
C ALA A 475 -31.24 -11.76 7.11
N PRO A 476 -32.30 -11.66 7.95
CA PRO A 476 -33.05 -12.83 8.35
C PRO A 476 -33.39 -13.59 7.08
N ALA A 477 -33.02 -14.88 7.06
CA ALA A 477 -33.32 -15.77 5.93
C ALA A 477 -34.78 -15.49 5.52
N PRO A 478 -35.07 -15.28 4.22
CA PRO A 478 -36.42 -14.94 3.83
C PRO A 478 -37.33 -16.04 4.33
N GLY A 479 -38.15 -15.67 5.33
CA GLY A 479 -39.30 -16.45 5.72
C GLY A 479 -40.08 -16.73 4.45
N ARG A 480 -40.61 -17.95 4.35
CA ARG A 480 -41.41 -18.47 3.23
C ARG A 480 -42.05 -17.33 2.41
N PRO A 481 -41.86 -17.30 1.08
CA PRO A 481 -42.33 -16.18 0.26
C PRO A 481 -43.81 -15.92 0.56
N ALA A 482 -44.09 -14.73 1.09
CA ALA A 482 -45.46 -14.26 1.23
C ALA A 482 -46.08 -14.28 -0.18
N ALA A 483 -47.28 -14.86 -0.29
CA ALA A 483 -47.93 -15.17 -1.56
C ALA A 483 -48.33 -13.94 -2.39
N SER A 484 -47.98 -12.72 -1.97
CA SER A 484 -48.21 -11.46 -2.66
C SER A 484 -47.33 -10.36 -2.06
N ILE A 485 -46.76 -9.48 -2.90
CA ILE A 485 -46.01 -8.27 -2.48
C ILE A 485 -46.86 -7.35 -1.59
N ALA A 486 -48.18 -7.46 -1.66
CA ALA A 486 -49.11 -6.72 -0.79
C ALA A 486 -49.05 -7.15 0.69
N ASP A 487 -48.48 -8.32 0.99
CA ASP A 487 -48.39 -8.84 2.36
C ASP A 487 -47.04 -8.54 3.02
N ASP A 488 -46.13 -7.84 2.34
CA ASP A 488 -44.87 -7.38 2.93
C ASP A 488 -45.15 -6.34 4.04
N PRO A 489 -44.59 -6.53 5.26
CA PRO A 489 -44.76 -5.60 6.38
C PRO A 489 -44.42 -4.15 6.05
N LEU A 490 -43.37 -3.91 5.26
CA LEU A 490 -42.95 -2.57 4.85
C LEU A 490 -43.96 -1.91 3.91
N VAL A 491 -44.61 -2.70 3.04
CA VAL A 491 -45.62 -2.21 2.11
C VAL A 491 -46.90 -1.84 2.86
N LYS A 492 -47.32 -2.63 3.85
CA LYS A 492 -48.48 -2.31 4.71
C LYS A 492 -48.25 -1.05 5.53
N GLU A 493 -47.05 -0.88 6.10
CA GLU A 493 -46.72 0.32 6.86
C GLU A 493 -46.69 1.57 5.97
N ALA A 494 -46.13 1.46 4.75
CA ALA A 494 -46.17 2.54 3.78
C ALA A 494 -47.61 2.88 3.33
N MET A 495 -48.47 1.88 3.08
CA MET A 495 -49.86 2.10 2.70
C MET A 495 -50.65 2.84 3.79
N ASN A 496 -50.50 2.44 5.06
CA ASN A 496 -51.18 3.09 6.19
C ASN A 496 -50.68 4.52 6.44
N ARG A 497 -49.39 4.78 6.19
CA ARG A 497 -48.77 6.09 6.48
C ARG A 497 -49.04 7.13 5.40
N PHE A 498 -49.31 6.69 4.17
CA PHE A 498 -49.49 7.56 3.00
C PHE A 498 -50.88 7.43 2.35
N ASP A 499 -51.82 6.70 2.96
CA ASP A 499 -53.19 6.46 2.46
C ASP A 499 -53.21 5.92 1.01
N ALA A 500 -52.22 5.09 0.69
CA ALA A 500 -51.93 4.65 -0.67
C ALA A 500 -52.66 3.35 -1.04
N THR A 501 -53.15 3.25 -2.27
CA THR A 501 -53.81 2.06 -2.83
C THR A 501 -52.89 1.31 -3.80
N ASN A 502 -52.89 -0.03 -3.73
CA ASN A 502 -52.02 -0.86 -4.54
C ASN A 502 -52.62 -1.05 -5.95
N VAL A 503 -51.96 -0.53 -6.99
CA VAL A 503 -52.43 -0.62 -8.38
C VAL A 503 -51.50 -1.53 -9.18
N ARG A 504 -52.04 -2.63 -9.72
CA ARG A 504 -51.28 -3.59 -10.52
C ARG A 504 -51.14 -3.07 -11.95
N VAL A 505 -49.93 -2.67 -12.35
CA VAL A 505 -49.64 -2.18 -13.71
C VAL A 505 -49.04 -3.33 -14.54
N THR A 506 -49.79 -3.82 -15.53
CA THR A 506 -49.31 -4.80 -16.51
C THR A 506 -48.63 -4.07 -17.68
N PRO A 507 -47.36 -4.37 -18.02
CA PRO A 507 -46.71 -3.76 -19.18
C PRO A 507 -47.35 -4.25 -20.48
N ARG A 508 -47.75 -3.34 -21.37
CA ARG A 508 -48.15 -3.67 -22.75
C ARG A 508 -46.91 -4.19 -23.51
N GLY A 509 -46.94 -5.45 -23.93
CA GLY A 509 -45.87 -6.08 -24.70
C GLY A 509 -45.61 -5.39 -26.04
N ARG A 510 -44.33 -5.25 -26.40
CA ARG A 510 -43.90 -4.93 -27.76
C ARG A 510 -43.87 -6.23 -28.57
N GLY A 511 -44.73 -6.31 -29.58
CA GLY A 511 -44.54 -7.16 -30.75
C GLY A 511 -43.58 -6.52 -31.75
#